data_AF-A0A523JZX5-F1
#
_entry.id   AF-A0A523JZX5-F1
#
_cell.length_a   1.000
_cell.length_b   1.000
_cell.length_c   1.000
_cell.angle_alpha   90.00
_cell.angle_beta   90.00
_cell.angle_gamma   90.00
#
_symmetry.space_group_name_H-M   'P 1'
#
loop_
_entity.id
_entity.type
_entity.pdbx_description
1 polymer ?
#
loop_
_entity_poly.entity_id
_entity_poly.type
_entity_poly.pdbx_seq_one_letter_code
_entity_poly.pdbx_strand_id
1 'polypeptide(L)'
;TGVEGIYMPSFSVGVVKPTVLAVSGGGGVTGGGTGAAAASSITTKRSGFEGMELRPNLYEMRLLGVQDVLTPINASNPAFPAAPDREFGPWGLSYASDRWDLRRAVVVEGRSKQRRGGQQVERFVQYFDAQSLAPLYYASWDVRDEAIDVGMYVGRWSEEREGYKRWPGEPERPIRVIDPSGASFANLQEDGGWRRESWDVIGTPPEDRILKRMLSVGNLTKRR
;
A
#
# COMPACT_ATOMS: atom_id res chain seq x y z
N THR A 1 -1.13 12.02 19.95
CA THR A 1 -1.49 12.30 18.54
C THR A 1 -1.90 11.02 17.84
N GLY A 2 -2.72 11.10 16.78
CA GLY A 2 -3.13 9.93 15.98
C GLY A 2 -4.51 9.36 16.34
N VAL A 3 -5.17 8.79 15.34
CA VAL A 3 -6.34 7.89 15.47
C VAL A 3 -5.92 6.60 14.77
N GLU A 4 -6.11 5.45 15.41
CA GLU A 4 -5.75 4.17 14.82
C GLU A 4 -6.64 3.86 13.61
N GLY A 5 -6.11 4.10 12.41
CA GLY A 5 -6.62 3.48 11.19
C GLY A 5 -6.38 1.97 11.21
N ILE A 6 -6.92 1.24 10.22
CA ILE A 6 -6.70 -0.21 10.09
C ILE A 6 -5.19 -0.47 10.04
N TYR A 7 -4.65 -1.08 11.10
CA TYR A 7 -3.24 -1.41 11.19
C TYR A 7 -2.92 -2.50 10.18
N MET A 8 -2.16 -2.06 9.14
CA MET A 8 -0.87 -2.86 6.72
C MET A 8 0.71 -2.81 6.41
N PRO A 9 1.51 -3.92 6.46
CA PRO A 9 2.98 -3.82 6.43
C PRO A 9 3.57 -3.49 5.06
N SER A 10 4.80 -2.96 5.05
CA SER A 10 5.51 -2.45 3.89
C SER A 10 7.01 -2.67 3.96
N PHE A 11 7.61 -2.68 2.77
CA PHE A 11 8.89 -2.06 2.47
C PHE A 11 8.68 -1.16 1.24
N SER A 12 9.70 -0.43 0.80
CA SER A 12 9.67 0.37 -0.43
C SER A 12 10.98 0.22 -1.20
N VAL A 13 10.93 -0.32 -2.42
CA VAL A 13 12.06 -0.28 -3.35
C VAL A 13 11.91 0.95 -4.22
N GLY A 14 12.70 1.99 -3.93
CA GLY A 14 12.80 3.19 -4.76
C GLY A 14 13.96 3.05 -5.75
N VAL A 15 13.66 3.11 -7.05
CA VAL A 15 14.68 3.11 -8.11
C VAL A 15 15.11 4.56 -8.37
N VAL A 16 16.16 5.00 -7.66
CA VAL A 16 16.76 6.31 -7.89
C VAL A 16 17.45 6.30 -9.26
N LYS A 17 16.90 7.06 -10.22
CA LYS A 17 17.59 7.35 -11.49
C LYS A 17 18.91 8.05 -11.15
N PRO A 18 20.08 7.60 -11.64
CA PRO A 18 21.34 8.26 -11.37
C PRO A 18 21.35 9.63 -12.04
N THR A 19 21.22 10.69 -11.23
CA THR A 19 21.40 12.07 -11.70
C THR A 19 22.78 12.19 -12.32
N VAL A 20 22.88 12.66 -13.57
CA VAL A 20 24.17 12.79 -14.25
C VAL A 20 25.03 13.80 -13.48
N LEU A 21 26.06 13.29 -12.81
CA LEU A 21 27.03 14.11 -12.08
C LEU A 21 27.73 15.04 -13.07
N ALA A 22 27.42 16.34 -12.97
CA ALA A 22 27.94 17.35 -13.87
C ALA A 22 29.47 17.43 -13.75
N VAL A 23 30.17 17.05 -14.82
CA VAL A 23 31.64 17.03 -14.87
C VAL A 23 32.18 18.45 -14.78
N SER A 24 32.87 18.77 -13.69
CA SER A 24 33.63 20.01 -13.53
C SER A 24 34.85 19.80 -12.62
N GLY A 25 36.01 20.35 -13.02
CA GLY A 25 37.21 20.42 -12.16
C GLY A 25 38.16 19.21 -12.21
N GLY A 26 38.95 19.11 -13.28
CA GLY A 26 39.83 17.97 -13.59
C GLY A 26 40.90 17.57 -12.56
N GLY A 27 41.35 16.31 -12.67
CA GLY A 27 42.56 15.79 -12.03
C GLY A 27 42.66 14.26 -12.03
N GLY A 28 43.72 13.71 -12.63
CA GLY A 28 44.24 12.35 -12.36
C GLY A 28 43.41 11.15 -12.82
N VAL A 29 43.88 10.42 -13.83
CA VAL A 29 43.33 9.11 -14.22
C VAL A 29 44.08 7.98 -13.50
N THR A 30 43.38 7.16 -12.70
CA THR A 30 43.50 5.68 -12.67
C THR A 30 42.59 5.08 -11.59
N GLY A 31 41.88 3.98 -11.90
CA GLY A 31 41.25 3.13 -10.89
C GLY A 31 39.83 2.66 -11.19
N GLY A 32 39.68 1.36 -11.47
CA GLY A 32 38.49 0.56 -11.15
C GLY A 32 37.13 1.01 -11.68
N GLY A 33 36.81 0.64 -12.93
CA GLY A 33 35.42 0.63 -13.39
C GLY A 33 34.64 -0.52 -12.75
N THR A 34 33.98 -0.26 -11.62
CA THR A 34 32.93 -1.13 -11.08
C THR A 34 31.55 -0.54 -11.41
N GLY A 35 30.59 -1.40 -11.74
CA GLY A 35 29.28 -0.97 -12.22
C GLY A 35 28.51 -0.11 -11.21
N ALA A 36 27.78 0.90 -11.70
CA ALA A 36 26.94 1.74 -10.87
C ALA A 36 25.82 0.91 -10.22
N ALA A 37 26.04 0.50 -8.96
CA ALA A 37 25.05 -0.24 -8.19
C ALA A 37 23.80 0.61 -7.99
N ALA A 38 22.63 0.07 -8.35
CA ALA A 38 21.35 0.69 -8.01
C ALA A 38 21.25 0.76 -6.47
N ALA A 39 21.20 1.99 -5.92
CA ALA A 39 21.30 2.23 -4.49
C ALA A 39 19.99 1.92 -3.75
N SER A 40 19.67 0.63 -3.62
CA SER A 40 18.49 0.12 -2.90
C SER A 40 18.63 0.30 -1.38
N SER A 41 18.20 1.45 -0.87
CA SER A 41 18.22 1.76 0.56
C SER A 41 17.13 1.00 1.34
N ILE A 42 17.47 -0.17 1.87
CA ILE A 42 16.59 -0.98 2.73
C ILE A 42 16.34 -0.24 4.05
N THR A 43 15.25 0.53 4.11
CA THR A 43 14.84 1.26 5.32
C THR A 43 13.95 0.36 6.19
N THR A 44 14.49 -0.18 7.27
CA THR A 44 13.76 -1.04 8.21
C THR A 44 12.85 -0.22 9.15
N LYS A 45 11.60 -0.02 8.71
CA LYS A 45 10.54 0.57 9.53
C LYS A 45 10.04 -0.41 10.60
N ARG A 46 9.73 0.08 11.80
CA ARG A 46 9.33 -0.76 12.95
C ARG A 46 7.94 -1.35 12.79
N SER A 47 7.07 -0.70 12.04
CA SER A 47 5.78 -1.23 11.64
C SER A 47 5.42 -0.75 10.24
N GLY A 48 5.18 -1.68 9.33
CA GLY A 48 5.14 -1.34 7.90
C GLY A 48 3.89 -0.60 7.43
N PHE A 49 2.88 -0.38 8.29
CA PHE A 49 1.76 0.50 7.97
C PHE A 49 2.13 2.01 8.10
N GLU A 50 3.36 2.35 8.53
CA GLU A 50 3.95 3.69 8.32
C GLU A 50 3.98 4.07 6.82
N GLY A 51 3.53 5.29 6.48
CA GLY A 51 3.57 5.83 5.11
C GLY A 51 2.25 5.81 4.33
N MET A 52 1.32 4.90 4.64
CA MET A 52 -0.04 4.90 4.07
C MET A 52 -1.09 5.49 5.02
N GLU A 53 -0.69 6.42 5.88
CA GLU A 53 -1.59 7.06 6.84
C GLU A 53 -2.49 8.08 6.13
N LEU A 54 -3.53 7.60 5.45
CA LEU A 54 -4.69 8.43 5.10
C LEU A 54 -5.26 8.98 6.40
N ARG A 55 -5.25 10.31 6.56
CA ARG A 55 -5.74 11.01 7.74
C ARG A 55 -7.16 11.52 7.50
N PRO A 56 -8.22 10.70 7.64
CA PRO A 56 -9.58 11.05 7.18
C PRO A 56 -10.12 12.34 7.81
N ASN A 57 -9.68 12.68 9.02
CA ASN A 57 -10.06 13.93 9.68
C ASN A 57 -9.66 15.19 8.89
N LEU A 58 -8.61 15.14 8.06
CA LEU A 58 -8.17 16.24 7.19
C LEU A 58 -9.04 16.42 5.94
N TYR A 59 -9.83 15.41 5.56
CA TYR A 59 -10.60 15.39 4.31
C TYR A 59 -12.10 15.42 4.56
N GLU A 60 -12.85 16.11 3.71
CA GLU A 60 -14.27 15.87 3.52
C GLU A 60 -14.43 14.65 2.61
N MET A 61 -15.27 13.69 3.02
CA MET A 61 -15.34 12.35 2.42
C MET A 61 -16.69 12.16 1.72
N ARG A 62 -16.66 11.77 0.44
CA ARG A 62 -17.84 11.58 -0.40
C ARG A 62 -17.86 10.19 -1.01
N LEU A 63 -18.94 9.44 -0.78
CA LEU A 63 -19.22 8.21 -1.53
C LEU A 63 -19.46 8.59 -3.00
N LEU A 64 -18.66 8.03 -3.92
CA LEU A 64 -18.87 8.18 -5.36
C LEU A 64 -19.83 7.11 -5.90
N GLY A 65 -19.82 5.91 -5.31
CA GLY A 65 -20.73 4.82 -5.67
C GLY A 65 -20.19 3.45 -5.29
N VAL A 66 -20.78 2.42 -5.91
CA VAL A 66 -20.35 1.03 -5.83
C VAL A 66 -20.26 0.48 -7.24
N GLN A 67 -19.14 -0.18 -7.58
CA GLN A 67 -18.91 -0.78 -8.90
C GLN A 67 -18.04 -2.03 -8.79
N ASP A 68 -18.11 -2.91 -9.78
CA ASP A 68 -17.27 -4.11 -9.83
C ASP A 68 -15.94 -3.80 -10.54
N VAL A 69 -14.83 -4.20 -9.93
CA VAL A 69 -13.47 -3.98 -10.44
C VAL A 69 -12.69 -5.28 -10.45
N LEU A 70 -11.89 -5.50 -11.49
CA LEU A 70 -10.91 -6.57 -11.54
C LEU A 70 -9.67 -6.13 -10.72
N THR A 71 -9.12 -6.99 -9.86
CA THR A 71 -8.03 -6.60 -8.93
C THR A 71 -7.20 -7.83 -8.49
N PRO A 72 -5.87 -7.70 -8.25
CA PRO A 72 -4.99 -8.84 -7.97
C PRO A 72 -5.07 -9.28 -6.49
N ILE A 73 -6.18 -9.92 -6.14
CA ILE A 73 -6.56 -10.27 -4.74
C ILE A 73 -6.25 -11.72 -4.36
N ASN A 74 -5.74 -12.52 -5.28
CA ASN A 74 -5.23 -13.86 -5.00
C ASN A 74 -3.82 -14.07 -5.56
N ALA A 75 -2.86 -13.26 -5.10
CA ALA A 75 -1.45 -13.47 -5.41
C ALA A 75 -0.97 -14.84 -4.93
N SER A 76 -0.70 -15.72 -5.89
CA SER A 76 -0.28 -17.11 -5.68
C SER A 76 1.23 -17.29 -5.76
N ASN A 77 1.91 -16.40 -6.50
CA ASN A 77 3.35 -16.46 -6.69
C ASN A 77 4.07 -15.85 -5.49
N PRO A 78 5.06 -16.53 -4.87
CA PRO A 78 5.86 -15.97 -3.79
C PRO A 78 6.49 -14.62 -4.13
N ALA A 79 6.76 -13.83 -3.09
CA ALA A 79 7.34 -12.50 -3.15
C ALA A 79 8.30 -12.33 -1.95
N PHE A 80 8.94 -11.17 -1.77
CA PHE A 80 9.89 -10.98 -0.67
C PHE A 80 9.21 -11.15 0.71
N PRO A 81 9.83 -11.89 1.66
CA PRO A 81 11.19 -12.45 1.61
C PRO A 81 11.31 -13.86 1.00
N ALA A 82 10.20 -14.55 0.74
CA ALA A 82 10.19 -15.95 0.27
C ALA A 82 10.76 -16.14 -1.15
N ALA A 83 10.69 -15.12 -2.02
CA ALA A 83 11.34 -15.09 -3.32
C ALA A 83 12.00 -13.72 -3.54
N PRO A 84 13.24 -13.50 -3.09
CA PRO A 84 13.90 -12.20 -3.17
C PRO A 84 14.30 -11.82 -4.60
N ASP A 85 14.62 -12.82 -5.44
CA ASP A 85 15.10 -12.63 -6.82
C ASP A 85 13.97 -12.57 -7.87
N ARG A 86 12.71 -12.42 -7.45
CA ARG A 86 11.56 -12.38 -8.36
C ARG A 86 11.56 -11.09 -9.18
N GLU A 87 11.50 -11.23 -10.51
CA GLU A 87 11.25 -10.10 -11.42
C GLU A 87 9.75 -9.72 -11.44
N PHE A 88 9.46 -8.42 -11.51
CA PHE A 88 8.11 -7.84 -11.60
C PHE A 88 7.98 -6.94 -12.85
N GLY A 89 8.60 -7.40 -13.95
CA GLY A 89 8.75 -6.69 -15.22
C GLY A 89 9.76 -5.54 -15.18
N PRO A 90 9.99 -4.84 -16.32
CA PRO A 90 11.12 -3.91 -16.50
C PRO A 90 11.20 -2.75 -15.51
N TRP A 91 10.07 -2.29 -14.98
CA TRP A 91 10.00 -1.21 -13.99
C TRP A 91 9.83 -1.71 -12.55
N GLY A 92 9.72 -3.02 -12.35
CA GLY A 92 9.46 -3.60 -11.04
C GLY A 92 8.13 -3.20 -10.43
N LEU A 93 7.14 -2.74 -11.21
CA LEU A 93 5.83 -2.26 -10.72
C LEU A 93 4.66 -3.21 -11.08
N SER A 94 4.91 -4.33 -11.76
CA SER A 94 3.85 -5.19 -12.32
C SER A 94 3.52 -6.41 -11.47
N TYR A 95 2.23 -6.62 -11.22
CA TYR A 95 1.66 -7.86 -10.68
C TYR A 95 0.82 -8.61 -11.72
N ALA A 96 1.09 -8.42 -13.01
CA ALA A 96 0.32 -9.02 -14.10
C ALA A 96 0.40 -10.57 -14.15
N SER A 97 1.36 -11.18 -13.44
CA SER A 97 1.52 -12.64 -13.33
C SER A 97 0.79 -13.27 -12.13
N ASP A 98 0.21 -12.47 -11.23
CA ASP A 98 -0.64 -12.94 -10.13
C ASP A 98 -2.10 -13.08 -10.56
N ARG A 99 -2.94 -13.80 -9.78
CA ARG A 99 -4.36 -13.99 -10.13
C ARG A 99 -5.20 -12.75 -9.82
N TRP A 100 -6.02 -12.38 -10.80
CA TRP A 100 -6.96 -11.27 -10.75
C TRP A 100 -8.38 -11.78 -10.55
N ASP A 101 -9.08 -11.24 -9.57
CA ASP A 101 -10.47 -11.58 -9.24
C ASP A 101 -11.37 -10.35 -9.42
N LEU A 102 -12.65 -10.58 -9.75
CA LEU A 102 -13.67 -9.55 -9.79
C LEU A 102 -14.18 -9.27 -8.37
N ARG A 103 -14.03 -8.04 -7.89
CA ARG A 103 -14.44 -7.61 -6.55
C ARG A 103 -15.40 -6.43 -6.64
N ARG A 104 -16.44 -6.42 -5.79
CA ARG A 104 -17.33 -5.27 -5.66
C ARG A 104 -16.66 -4.22 -4.78
N ALA A 105 -16.41 -3.03 -5.32
CA ALA A 105 -15.72 -1.95 -4.65
C ALA A 105 -16.68 -0.83 -4.23
N VAL A 106 -16.57 -0.37 -2.98
CA VAL A 106 -17.08 0.93 -2.52
C VAL A 106 -16.05 1.99 -2.90
N VAL A 107 -16.47 3.02 -3.65
CA VAL A 107 -15.55 4.05 -4.17
C VAL A 107 -15.78 5.35 -3.41
N VAL A 108 -14.72 5.87 -2.78
CA VAL A 108 -14.79 7.06 -1.92
C VAL A 108 -13.78 8.10 -2.38
N GLU A 109 -14.27 9.33 -2.58
CA GLU A 109 -13.44 10.52 -2.77
C GLU A 109 -13.17 11.18 -1.41
N GLY A 110 -11.95 11.67 -1.22
CA GLY A 110 -11.64 12.62 -0.15
C GLY A 110 -11.10 13.94 -0.73
N ARG A 111 -11.60 15.07 -0.24
CA ARG A 111 -11.13 16.43 -0.61
C ARG A 111 -10.61 17.16 0.62
N SER A 112 -9.47 17.82 0.54
CA SER A 112 -8.83 18.45 1.69
C SER A 112 -9.71 19.57 2.27
N LYS A 113 -9.94 19.54 3.58
CA LYS A 113 -10.63 20.62 4.31
C LYS A 113 -9.77 21.89 4.43
N GLN A 114 -8.47 21.80 4.11
CA GLN A 114 -7.53 22.90 4.19
C GLN A 114 -6.53 22.83 3.04
N ARG A 115 -6.58 23.82 2.15
CA ARG A 115 -5.47 24.11 1.24
C ARG A 115 -4.25 24.53 2.06
N ARG A 116 -3.14 23.84 1.84
CA ARG A 116 -1.81 24.20 2.35
C ARG A 116 -0.86 24.38 1.15
N GLY A 117 0.43 24.54 1.42
CA GLY A 117 1.45 24.69 0.36
C GLY A 117 1.55 23.48 -0.59
N GLY A 118 2.37 23.63 -1.64
CA GLY A 118 2.48 22.70 -2.76
C GLY A 118 2.87 21.25 -2.38
N GLN A 119 2.63 20.34 -3.32
CA GLN A 119 2.75 18.87 -3.18
C GLN A 119 1.86 18.22 -2.09
N GLN A 120 0.91 18.95 -1.49
CA GLN A 120 -0.16 18.28 -0.74
C GLN A 120 -1.24 17.72 -1.68
N VAL A 121 -1.65 16.47 -1.43
CA VAL A 121 -2.88 15.87 -1.99
C VAL A 121 -4.09 16.74 -1.59
N GLU A 122 -4.69 17.40 -2.57
CA GLU A 122 -5.95 18.16 -2.41
C GLU A 122 -7.15 17.22 -2.57
N ARG A 123 -7.04 16.23 -3.47
CA ARG A 123 -8.11 15.28 -3.80
C ARG A 123 -7.53 13.87 -3.93
N PHE A 124 -8.22 12.87 -3.42
CA PHE A 124 -7.94 11.46 -3.72
C PHE A 124 -9.23 10.68 -3.98
N VAL A 125 -9.08 9.53 -4.63
CA VAL A 125 -10.13 8.51 -4.77
C VAL A 125 -9.55 7.17 -4.35
N GLN A 126 -10.20 6.50 -3.40
CA GLN A 126 -9.82 5.19 -2.89
C GLN A 126 -10.97 4.20 -3.10
N TYR A 127 -10.63 3.03 -3.63
CA TYR A 127 -11.51 1.90 -3.83
C TYR A 127 -11.31 0.93 -2.65
N PHE A 128 -12.39 0.53 -2.00
CA PHE A 128 -12.38 -0.43 -0.90
C PHE A 128 -13.22 -1.65 -1.26
N ASP A 129 -12.72 -2.85 -1.00
CA ASP A 129 -13.48 -4.09 -1.17
C ASP A 129 -14.72 -4.10 -0.27
N ALA A 130 -15.92 -4.29 -0.83
CA ALA A 130 -17.18 -4.18 -0.09
C ALA A 130 -17.40 -5.31 0.93
N GLN A 131 -16.60 -6.39 0.90
CA GLN A 131 -16.71 -7.54 1.80
C GLN A 131 -15.74 -7.45 2.99
N SER A 132 -14.53 -6.92 2.77
CA SER A 132 -13.44 -6.89 3.75
C SER A 132 -12.93 -5.49 4.13
N LEU A 133 -13.38 -4.45 3.41
CA LEU A 133 -12.92 -3.06 3.49
C LEU A 133 -11.42 -2.86 3.23
N ALA A 134 -10.74 -3.85 2.66
CA ALA A 134 -9.35 -3.71 2.22
C ALA A 134 -9.24 -2.73 1.03
N PRO A 135 -8.17 -1.92 0.95
CA PRO A 135 -7.93 -1.05 -0.20
C PRO A 135 -7.62 -1.89 -1.47
N LEU A 136 -8.13 -1.45 -2.62
CA LEU A 136 -7.93 -2.08 -3.93
C LEU A 136 -7.16 -1.18 -4.91
N TYR A 137 -7.59 0.07 -5.03
CA TYR A 137 -7.01 1.08 -5.93
C TYR A 137 -7.02 2.47 -5.29
N TYR A 138 -5.98 3.25 -5.56
CA TYR A 138 -5.82 4.64 -5.13
C TYR A 138 -5.45 5.53 -6.32
N ALA A 139 -5.95 6.76 -6.31
CA ALA A 139 -5.42 7.84 -7.15
C ALA A 139 -5.47 9.15 -6.37
N SER A 140 -4.48 10.02 -6.58
CA SER A 140 -4.35 11.33 -5.91
C SER A 140 -4.12 12.45 -6.93
N TRP A 141 -4.53 13.66 -6.53
CA TRP A 141 -4.42 14.88 -7.32
C TRP A 141 -4.06 16.08 -6.43
N ASP A 142 -3.35 17.04 -7.02
CA ASP A 142 -2.89 18.26 -6.36
C ASP A 142 -3.93 19.40 -6.40
N VAL A 143 -3.56 20.59 -5.92
CA VAL A 143 -4.41 21.79 -5.89
C VAL A 143 -4.79 22.36 -7.27
N ARG A 144 -4.20 21.84 -8.36
CA ARG A 144 -4.50 22.19 -9.75
C ARG A 144 -5.33 21.12 -10.48
N ASP A 145 -5.65 20.03 -9.79
CA ASP A 145 -6.19 18.79 -10.34
C ASP A 145 -5.21 18.03 -11.26
N GLU A 146 -3.89 18.30 -11.15
CA GLU A 146 -2.84 17.49 -11.75
C GLU A 146 -2.70 16.19 -10.94
N ALA A 147 -2.59 15.03 -11.61
CA ALA A 147 -2.49 13.74 -10.94
C ALA A 147 -1.10 13.54 -10.31
N ILE A 148 -1.05 13.03 -9.07
CA ILE A 148 0.19 12.78 -8.33
C ILE A 148 0.53 11.29 -8.38
N ASP A 149 -0.26 10.44 -7.72
CA ASP A 149 -0.05 9.00 -7.64
C ASP A 149 -1.18 8.21 -8.30
N VAL A 150 -0.85 7.04 -8.84
CA VAL A 150 -1.79 5.94 -9.04
C VAL A 150 -1.25 4.70 -8.36
N GLY A 151 -2.04 4.11 -7.47
CA GLY A 151 -1.69 2.97 -6.63
C GLY A 151 -2.61 1.77 -6.85
N MET A 152 -2.01 0.57 -6.94
CA MET A 152 -2.71 -0.70 -6.95
C MET A 152 -2.28 -1.54 -5.74
N TYR A 153 -3.27 -2.09 -5.04
CA TYR A 153 -3.06 -2.99 -3.91
C TYR A 153 -3.17 -4.44 -4.36
N VAL A 154 -2.39 -5.30 -3.70
CA VAL A 154 -2.31 -6.73 -3.98
C VAL A 154 -2.55 -7.49 -2.70
N GLY A 155 -3.35 -8.54 -2.78
CA GLY A 155 -3.69 -9.34 -1.61
C GLY A 155 -3.77 -10.83 -1.84
N ARG A 156 -4.26 -11.51 -0.80
CA ARG A 156 -4.63 -12.94 -0.81
C ARG A 156 -5.93 -13.14 -0.04
N TRP A 157 -6.84 -13.93 -0.59
CA TRP A 157 -8.11 -14.22 0.06
C TRP A 157 -7.94 -15.27 1.16
N SER A 158 -8.40 -14.95 2.38
CA SER A 158 -8.27 -15.84 3.55
C SER A 158 -9.01 -17.18 3.40
N GLU A 159 -10.07 -17.28 2.60
CA GLU A 159 -10.80 -18.55 2.41
C GLU A 159 -10.15 -19.48 1.36
N GLU A 160 -9.22 -18.98 0.53
CA GLU A 160 -8.43 -19.81 -0.42
C GLU A 160 -7.11 -20.34 0.19
N ARG A 161 -6.81 -19.99 1.45
CA ARG A 161 -5.57 -20.36 2.14
C ARG A 161 -5.82 -21.53 3.10
N GLU A 162 -5.20 -22.67 2.82
CA GLU A 162 -5.17 -23.80 3.76
C GLU A 162 -4.54 -23.38 5.10
N GLY A 163 -5.06 -23.93 6.21
CA GLY A 163 -4.55 -23.67 7.56
C GLY A 163 -4.75 -22.24 8.09
N TYR A 164 -5.51 -21.38 7.42
CA TYR A 164 -5.69 -19.98 7.86
C TYR A 164 -6.28 -19.89 9.28
N LYS A 165 -5.65 -19.06 10.12
CA LYS A 165 -5.95 -18.86 11.56
C LYS A 165 -7.41 -18.46 11.82
N ARG A 166 -8.20 -19.37 12.41
CA ARG A 166 -9.61 -19.15 12.77
C ARG A 166 -9.82 -18.23 13.98
N TRP A 167 -11.05 -17.75 14.14
CA TRP A 167 -11.47 -16.94 15.29
C TRP A 167 -11.32 -17.73 16.61
N PRO A 168 -10.69 -17.15 17.66
CA PRO A 168 -10.58 -17.81 18.96
C PRO A 168 -11.98 -18.11 19.55
N GLY A 169 -12.30 -19.38 19.74
CA GLY A 169 -13.58 -19.85 20.28
C GLY A 169 -14.71 -20.05 19.25
N GLU A 170 -14.55 -19.60 18.00
CA GLU A 170 -15.57 -19.67 16.95
C GLU A 170 -14.97 -20.19 15.62
N PRO A 171 -14.51 -21.46 15.55
CA PRO A 171 -13.75 -21.98 14.39
C PRO A 171 -14.51 -21.91 13.05
N GLU A 172 -15.83 -22.08 13.10
CA GLU A 172 -16.73 -22.04 11.95
C GLU A 172 -17.03 -20.61 11.44
N ARG A 173 -16.70 -19.57 12.21
CA ARG A 173 -16.97 -18.18 11.81
C ARG A 173 -16.10 -17.81 10.60
N PRO A 174 -16.70 -17.32 9.49
CA PRO A 174 -15.91 -16.86 8.35
C PRO A 174 -14.98 -15.72 8.73
N ILE A 175 -13.78 -15.70 8.14
CA ILE A 175 -12.78 -14.65 8.39
C ILE A 175 -12.95 -13.53 7.37
N ARG A 176 -12.99 -13.88 6.08
CA ARG A 176 -13.34 -12.96 4.97
C ARG A 176 -12.47 -11.71 4.89
N VAL A 177 -11.19 -11.88 5.23
CA VAL A 177 -10.12 -10.88 5.11
C VAL A 177 -9.35 -11.07 3.81
N ILE A 178 -8.97 -9.95 3.19
CA ILE A 178 -7.89 -9.86 2.21
C ILE A 178 -6.61 -9.50 2.99
N ASP A 179 -5.65 -10.41 3.03
CA ASP A 179 -4.31 -10.08 3.54
C ASP A 179 -3.56 -9.21 2.52
N PRO A 180 -2.74 -8.23 2.94
CA PRO A 180 -1.76 -7.63 2.03
C PRO A 180 -0.75 -8.69 1.59
N SER A 181 -0.46 -8.70 0.29
CA SER A 181 0.74 -9.32 -0.28
C SER A 181 1.65 -8.27 -0.91
N GLY A 182 1.11 -7.12 -1.34
CA GLY A 182 1.92 -5.98 -1.78
C GLY A 182 1.12 -4.74 -2.20
N ALA A 183 1.84 -3.75 -2.71
CA ALA A 183 1.29 -2.61 -3.42
C ALA A 183 2.32 -2.06 -4.42
N SER A 184 1.83 -1.46 -5.51
CA SER A 184 2.62 -0.78 -6.52
C SER A 184 2.04 0.61 -6.74
N PHE A 185 2.89 1.63 -6.69
CA PHE A 185 2.54 3.03 -6.90
C PHE A 185 3.42 3.64 -7.98
N ALA A 186 2.81 4.31 -8.94
CA ALA A 186 3.49 5.20 -9.87
C ALA A 186 3.29 6.66 -9.43
N ASN A 187 4.37 7.42 -9.30
CA ASN A 187 4.34 8.88 -9.12
C ASN A 187 4.48 9.53 -10.50
N LEU A 188 3.40 10.18 -10.93
CA LEU A 188 3.23 10.81 -12.24
C LEU A 188 3.89 12.20 -12.33
N GLN A 189 4.27 12.81 -11.21
CA GLN A 189 5.01 14.08 -11.17
C GLN A 189 6.54 13.89 -11.16
N GLU A 190 7.04 12.69 -10.85
CA GLU A 190 8.48 12.40 -10.68
C GLU A 190 9.02 11.36 -11.70
N ASP A 191 8.23 11.00 -12.71
CA ASP A 191 8.50 9.92 -13.69
C ASP A 191 8.98 8.62 -13.00
N GLY A 192 8.34 8.24 -11.90
CA GLY A 192 8.86 7.23 -10.97
C GLY A 192 7.79 6.42 -10.27
N GLY A 193 8.18 5.74 -9.20
CA GLY A 193 7.28 4.89 -8.44
C GLY A 193 8.01 4.03 -7.40
N TRP A 194 7.24 3.27 -6.64
CA TRP A 194 7.75 2.33 -5.66
C TRP A 194 6.89 1.06 -5.61
N ARG A 195 7.56 -0.09 -5.49
CA ARG A 195 6.91 -1.37 -5.16
C ARG A 195 7.21 -1.75 -3.71
N ARG A 196 6.26 -2.49 -3.16
CA ARG A 196 6.18 -2.98 -1.80
C ARG A 196 5.61 -4.39 -1.83
N GLU A 197 6.24 -5.34 -1.18
CA GLU A 197 5.59 -6.63 -0.85
C GLU A 197 5.47 -6.81 0.67
N SER A 198 4.83 -7.90 1.05
CA SER A 198 4.48 -8.26 2.42
C SER A 198 4.13 -9.75 2.51
N TRP A 199 4.93 -10.61 1.85
CA TRP A 199 4.50 -11.97 1.52
C TRP A 199 4.10 -12.83 2.72
N ASP A 200 4.73 -12.68 3.89
CA ASP A 200 4.43 -13.51 5.06
C ASP A 200 3.43 -12.85 6.05
N VAL A 201 2.72 -11.81 5.62
CA VAL A 201 1.68 -11.18 6.44
C VAL A 201 0.41 -12.04 6.48
N ILE A 202 -0.11 -12.23 7.70
CA ILE A 202 -1.33 -12.98 8.00
C ILE A 202 -2.14 -12.26 9.09
N GLY A 203 -3.29 -11.72 8.72
CA GLY A 203 -4.27 -11.13 9.60
C GLY A 203 -4.81 -12.18 10.57
N THR A 204 -4.47 -12.04 11.85
CA THR A 204 -4.92 -12.96 12.90
C THR A 204 -6.16 -12.36 13.59
N PRO A 205 -7.32 -13.04 13.58
CA PRO A 205 -8.53 -12.49 14.21
C PRO A 205 -8.33 -12.33 15.73
N PRO A 206 -8.66 -11.17 16.31
CA PRO A 206 -8.53 -10.94 17.75
C PRO A 206 -9.62 -11.66 18.54
N GLU A 207 -9.38 -11.90 19.84
CA GLU A 207 -10.43 -12.29 20.78
C GLU A 207 -11.60 -11.30 20.75
N ASP A 208 -12.83 -11.78 20.93
CA ASP A 208 -14.03 -10.94 20.87
C ASP A 208 -14.04 -9.82 21.95
N ARG A 209 -13.38 -10.06 23.10
CA ARG A 209 -13.12 -9.05 24.15
C ARG A 209 -12.17 -7.94 23.69
N ILE A 210 -11.18 -8.28 22.86
CA ILE A 210 -10.23 -7.33 22.26
C ILE A 210 -10.92 -6.58 21.11
N LEU A 211 -11.71 -7.26 20.28
CA LEU A 211 -12.49 -6.66 19.19
C LEU A 211 -13.43 -5.57 19.71
N LYS A 212 -14.23 -5.85 20.75
CA LYS A 212 -15.10 -4.87 21.41
C LYS A 212 -14.33 -3.65 21.95
N ARG A 213 -13.09 -3.85 22.40
CA ARG A 213 -12.21 -2.77 22.86
C ARG A 213 -11.70 -1.91 21.67
N MET A 214 -11.29 -2.54 20.57
CA MET A 214 -10.81 -1.85 19.36
C MET A 214 -11.92 -1.02 18.67
N LEU A 215 -13.12 -1.58 18.55
CA LEU A 215 -14.26 -0.91 17.90
C LEU A 215 -14.95 0.13 18.78
N SER A 216 -14.64 0.19 20.09
CA SER A 216 -15.29 1.15 20.99
C SER A 216 -14.87 2.60 20.71
N VAL A 217 -15.86 3.48 20.53
CA VAL A 217 -15.65 4.92 20.32
C VAL A 217 -14.72 5.52 21.39
N GLY A 218 -14.89 5.13 22.66
CA GLY A 218 -14.08 5.59 23.79
C GLY A 218 -12.62 5.11 23.80
N ASN A 219 -12.16 4.33 22.83
CA ASN A 219 -10.74 4.12 22.55
C ASN A 219 -10.33 4.80 21.23
N LEU A 220 -11.16 4.77 20.19
CA LEU A 220 -10.94 5.49 18.93
C LEU A 220 -10.82 7.02 19.12
N THR A 221 -11.45 7.58 20.15
CA THR A 221 -11.38 9.02 20.51
C THR A 221 -10.41 9.34 21.65
N LYS A 222 -9.68 8.35 22.21
CA LYS A 222 -8.70 8.61 23.27
C LYS A 222 -7.47 9.32 22.70
N ARG A 223 -7.45 10.64 22.89
CA ARG A 223 -6.24 11.47 22.77
C ARG A 223 -5.20 11.00 23.80
N ARG A 224 -4.35 10.06 23.38
CA ARG A 224 -2.91 10.11 23.67
C ARG A 224 -2.27 11.14 22.74
#